data_AF-A0AB36RNL2-F1
#
_entry.id   AF-A0AB36RNL2-F1
#
_cell.length_a   1.000
_cell.length_b   1.000
_cell.length_c   1.000
_cell.angle_alpha   90.00
_cell.angle_beta   90.00
_cell.angle_gamma   90.00
#
_symmetry.space_group_name_H-M   'P 1'
#
loop_
_entity.id
_entity.type
_entity.pdbx_description
1 polymer ?
#
loop_
_entity_poly.entity_id
_entity_poly.type
_entity_poly.pdbx_seq_one_letter_code
_entity_poly.pdbx_strand_id
1 'polypeptide(L)'
;MAVAHANEKAPEVYNGVSEADVPSARFGWSEQSRGTIQAAGWVSVLVLIAYNFGNHKGHVETIWLIAIAVLIALGLILHATQPKLNQKRTVTAHNKPQGHVEPDWCYDQKTLSGAYANLDERQLRALNIDPARIQHLRAPQQAVAAGDRHATAAGSASVRKDGAVHVNRADHDVEVVEVTPRGKHAAQ
;
A
#
# COMPACT_ATOMS: atom_id res chain seq x y z
N MET A 1 -8.95 37.99 -13.53
CA MET A 1 -9.73 37.31 -12.46
C MET A 1 -10.80 36.47 -13.13
N ALA A 2 -10.49 35.23 -13.49
CA ALA A 2 -11.48 34.32 -14.04
C ALA A 2 -12.19 33.63 -12.87
N VAL A 3 -13.49 33.89 -12.74
CA VAL A 3 -14.36 33.24 -11.76
C VAL A 3 -14.64 31.83 -12.29
N ALA A 4 -14.09 30.81 -11.64
CA ALA A 4 -14.51 29.45 -11.88
C ALA A 4 -15.95 29.31 -11.35
N HIS A 5 -16.89 29.01 -12.26
CA HIS A 5 -18.25 28.66 -11.89
C HIS A 5 -18.24 27.27 -11.24
N ALA A 6 -18.02 27.22 -9.93
CA ALA A 6 -18.34 26.05 -9.13
C ALA A 6 -19.87 25.93 -9.12
N ASN A 7 -20.42 25.09 -10.00
CA ASN A 7 -21.79 24.63 -9.84
C ASN A 7 -21.77 23.64 -8.67
N GLU A 8 -21.88 24.15 -7.45
CA GLU A 8 -22.02 23.36 -6.22
C GLU A 8 -23.39 22.68 -6.21
N LYS A 9 -23.57 21.68 -7.07
CA LYS A 9 -24.54 20.63 -6.78
C LYS A 9 -23.84 19.60 -5.91
N ALA A 10 -24.40 19.37 -4.73
CA ALA A 10 -23.96 18.29 -3.86
C ALA A 10 -23.97 16.98 -4.67
N PRO A 11 -22.91 16.16 -4.60
CA PRO A 11 -22.84 14.92 -5.33
C PRO A 11 -24.00 14.00 -4.91
N GLU A 12 -24.82 13.61 -5.87
CA GLU A 12 -25.98 12.74 -5.64
C GLU A 12 -25.52 11.29 -5.54
N VAL A 13 -26.23 10.49 -4.74
CA VAL A 13 -25.93 9.08 -4.52
C VAL A 13 -27.00 8.23 -5.20
N TYR A 14 -26.57 7.34 -6.09
CA TYR A 14 -27.42 6.44 -6.87
C TYR A 14 -27.08 5.01 -6.51
N ASN A 15 -28.08 4.25 -6.06
CA ASN A 15 -28.00 2.82 -5.69
C ASN A 15 -26.96 2.44 -4.60
N GLY A 16 -26.18 3.39 -4.09
CA GLY A 16 -25.09 3.13 -3.15
C GLY A 16 -23.75 3.71 -3.60
N VAL A 17 -23.67 4.21 -4.84
CA VAL A 17 -22.50 4.87 -5.41
C VAL A 17 -22.73 6.38 -5.53
N SER A 18 -21.73 7.17 -5.10
CA SER A 18 -21.76 8.64 -5.21
C SER A 18 -21.21 9.12 -6.55
N GLU A 19 -21.80 10.17 -7.11
CA GLU A 19 -21.23 10.90 -8.26
C GLU A 19 -19.85 11.52 -7.96
N ALA A 20 -19.51 11.71 -6.69
CA ALA A 20 -18.17 12.15 -6.27
C ALA A 20 -17.09 11.09 -6.54
N ASP A 21 -17.43 9.81 -6.35
CA ASP A 21 -16.51 8.68 -6.56
C ASP A 21 -16.51 8.25 -8.04
N VAL A 22 -17.71 8.16 -8.64
CA VAL A 22 -17.88 7.73 -10.02
C VAL A 22 -18.86 8.63 -10.76
N PRO A 23 -18.42 9.45 -11.75
CA PRO A 23 -19.28 10.41 -12.46
C PRO A 23 -20.47 9.76 -13.19
N SER A 24 -20.36 8.46 -13.51
CA SER A 24 -21.40 7.67 -14.16
C SER A 24 -22.35 6.97 -13.19
N ALA A 25 -22.34 7.29 -11.90
CA ALA A 25 -23.21 6.66 -10.89
C ALA A 25 -24.69 6.66 -11.34
N ARG A 26 -25.16 7.77 -11.92
CA ARG A 26 -26.51 7.88 -12.50
C ARG A 26 -26.82 6.92 -13.64
N PHE A 27 -25.82 6.52 -14.43
CA PHE A 27 -26.00 5.65 -15.61
C PHE A 27 -26.00 4.16 -15.24
N GLY A 28 -25.61 3.80 -14.02
CA GLY A 28 -25.69 2.42 -13.52
C GLY A 28 -24.62 1.46 -14.04
N TRP A 29 -23.65 1.91 -14.86
CA TRP A 29 -22.50 1.08 -15.27
C TRP A 29 -21.65 0.59 -14.09
N SER A 30 -21.65 1.39 -13.01
CA SER A 30 -20.75 1.23 -11.87
C SER A 30 -21.31 0.37 -10.76
N GLU A 31 -22.63 0.10 -10.78
CA GLU A 31 -23.29 -0.72 -9.77
C GLU A 31 -24.22 -1.72 -10.44
N GLN A 32 -23.78 -2.97 -10.48
CA GLN A 32 -24.61 -4.06 -10.97
C GLN A 32 -25.40 -4.67 -9.81
N SER A 33 -26.72 -4.53 -9.85
CA SER A 33 -27.58 -5.06 -8.79
C SER A 33 -27.53 -6.59 -8.75
N ARG A 34 -27.65 -7.16 -7.54
CA ARG A 34 -27.73 -8.61 -7.35
C ARG A 34 -28.89 -9.22 -8.15
N GLY A 35 -30.01 -8.52 -8.22
CA GLY A 35 -31.18 -8.94 -8.99
C GLY A 35 -30.90 -9.04 -10.49
N THR A 36 -30.20 -8.05 -11.05
CA THR A 36 -29.82 -8.04 -12.47
C THR A 36 -28.92 -9.23 -12.82
N ILE A 37 -27.93 -9.53 -11.96
CA ILE A 37 -27.03 -10.69 -12.16
C ILE A 37 -27.83 -12.00 -12.14
N GLN A 38 -28.75 -12.15 -11.17
CA GLN A 38 -29.58 -13.34 -11.07
C GLN A 38 -30.49 -13.51 -12.29
N ALA A 39 -31.17 -12.45 -12.71
CA ALA A 39 -32.05 -12.48 -13.87
C ALA A 39 -31.28 -12.84 -15.15
N ALA A 40 -30.16 -12.15 -15.41
CA ALA A 40 -29.33 -12.42 -16.59
C ALA A 40 -28.79 -13.85 -16.60
N GLY A 41 -28.28 -14.33 -15.45
CA GLY A 41 -27.77 -15.69 -15.33
C GLY A 41 -28.82 -16.75 -15.57
N TRP A 42 -30.02 -16.62 -14.99
CA TRP A 42 -31.11 -17.59 -15.21
C TRP A 42 -31.61 -17.56 -16.65
N VAL A 43 -31.68 -16.40 -17.28
CA VAL A 43 -31.97 -16.29 -18.72
C VAL A 43 -30.91 -17.06 -19.54
N SER A 44 -29.62 -16.94 -19.21
CA SER A 44 -28.56 -17.71 -19.88
C SER A 44 -28.73 -19.22 -19.69
N VAL A 45 -29.07 -19.69 -18.48
CA VAL A 45 -29.36 -21.12 -18.21
C VAL A 45 -30.50 -21.61 -19.08
N LEU A 46 -31.61 -20.87 -19.17
CA LEU A 46 -32.76 -21.23 -19.99
C LEU A 46 -32.40 -21.32 -21.47
N VAL A 47 -31.62 -20.37 -21.99
CA VAL A 47 -31.16 -20.39 -23.39
C VAL A 47 -30.28 -21.60 -23.68
N LEU A 48 -29.32 -21.93 -22.79
CA LEU A 48 -28.46 -23.10 -22.95
C LEU A 48 -29.25 -24.41 -22.97
N ILE A 49 -30.27 -24.52 -22.10
CA ILE A 49 -31.17 -25.67 -22.10
C ILE A 49 -31.96 -25.72 -23.41
N ALA A 50 -32.52 -24.57 -23.85
CA ALA A 50 -33.27 -24.47 -25.09
C ALA A 50 -32.47 -24.88 -26.33
N TYR A 51 -31.16 -24.59 -26.37
CA TYR A 51 -30.26 -25.00 -27.46
C TYR A 51 -30.11 -26.51 -27.62
N ASN A 52 -30.53 -27.33 -26.65
CA ASN A 52 -30.54 -28.78 -26.83
C ASN A 52 -31.68 -29.26 -27.76
N PHE A 53 -32.69 -28.44 -28.02
CA PHE A 53 -33.78 -28.78 -28.93
C PHE A 53 -33.41 -28.37 -30.37
N GLY A 54 -33.09 -29.35 -31.22
CA GLY A 54 -32.69 -29.11 -32.59
C GLY A 54 -32.23 -30.38 -33.31
N ASN A 55 -31.67 -30.21 -34.51
CA ASN A 55 -31.13 -31.31 -35.30
C ASN A 55 -29.70 -31.69 -34.89
N HIS A 56 -29.49 -31.94 -33.60
CA HIS A 56 -28.18 -32.30 -33.06
C HIS A 56 -27.88 -33.78 -33.32
N LYS A 57 -26.68 -34.07 -33.82
CA LYS A 57 -26.20 -35.44 -34.07
C LYS A 57 -25.01 -35.72 -33.16
N GLY A 58 -25.14 -36.78 -32.36
CA GLY A 58 -24.19 -37.07 -31.29
C GLY A 58 -24.51 -36.31 -30.01
N HIS A 59 -23.89 -36.72 -28.90
CA HIS A 59 -24.21 -36.21 -27.56
C HIS A 59 -23.16 -35.26 -27.00
N VAL A 60 -22.04 -35.03 -27.70
CA VAL A 60 -20.94 -34.21 -27.18
C VAL A 60 -21.40 -32.77 -26.92
N GLU A 61 -22.12 -32.16 -27.87
CA GLU A 61 -22.67 -30.81 -27.70
C GLU A 61 -23.66 -30.73 -26.54
N THR A 62 -24.62 -31.67 -26.48
CA THR A 62 -25.60 -31.77 -25.39
C THR A 62 -24.94 -31.86 -24.02
N ILE A 63 -23.91 -32.70 -23.88
CA ILE A 63 -23.17 -32.85 -22.63
C ILE A 63 -22.51 -31.53 -22.23
N TRP A 64 -21.88 -30.82 -23.17
CA TRP A 64 -21.26 -29.53 -22.89
C TRP A 64 -22.27 -28.44 -22.52
N LEU A 65 -23.37 -28.31 -23.27
CA LEU A 65 -24.43 -27.34 -22.98
C LEU A 65 -25.04 -27.57 -21.60
N ILE A 66 -25.35 -28.83 -21.27
CA ILE A 66 -25.89 -29.20 -19.95
C ILE A 66 -24.86 -28.95 -18.84
N ALA A 67 -23.59 -29.33 -19.03
CA ALA A 67 -22.54 -29.13 -18.04
C ALA A 67 -22.35 -27.64 -17.69
N ILE A 68 -22.30 -26.77 -18.71
CA ILE A 68 -22.18 -25.32 -18.52
C ILE A 68 -23.44 -24.75 -17.87
N ALA A 69 -24.64 -25.17 -18.30
CA ALA A 69 -25.90 -24.74 -17.70
C ALA A 69 -25.97 -25.08 -16.20
N VAL A 70 -25.56 -26.30 -15.82
CA VAL A 70 -25.49 -26.72 -14.42
C VAL A 70 -24.46 -25.92 -13.64
N LEU A 71 -23.27 -25.69 -14.18
CA LEU A 71 -22.24 -24.86 -13.54
C LEU A 71 -22.73 -23.44 -13.26
N ILE A 72 -23.38 -22.80 -14.24
CA ILE A 72 -23.95 -21.46 -14.07
C ILE A 72 -25.06 -21.48 -13.03
N ALA A 73 -26.00 -22.43 -13.09
CA ALA A 73 -27.10 -22.54 -12.14
C ALA A 73 -26.60 -22.72 -10.69
N LEU A 74 -25.59 -23.58 -10.47
CA LEU A 74 -24.96 -23.75 -9.16
C LEU A 74 -24.26 -22.46 -8.70
N GLY A 75 -23.53 -21.79 -9.59
CA GLY A 75 -22.91 -20.49 -9.31
C GLY A 75 -23.94 -19.43 -8.88
N LEU A 76 -25.09 -19.38 -9.54
CA LEU A 76 -26.19 -18.46 -9.20
C LEU A 76 -26.83 -18.78 -7.86
N ILE A 77 -27.02 -20.05 -7.53
CA ILE A 77 -27.54 -20.49 -6.23
C ILE A 77 -26.55 -20.11 -5.12
N LEU A 78 -25.25 -20.35 -5.31
CA LEU A 78 -24.22 -19.94 -4.35
C LEU A 78 -24.16 -18.42 -4.20
N HIS A 79 -24.27 -17.68 -5.30
CA HIS A 79 -24.33 -16.21 -5.28
C HIS A 79 -25.61 -15.66 -4.62
N ALA A 80 -26.74 -16.36 -4.75
CA ALA A 80 -27.99 -15.97 -4.10
C ALA A 80 -27.92 -16.21 -2.58
N THR A 81 -27.41 -17.37 -2.19
CA THR A 81 -27.36 -17.83 -0.79
C THR A 81 -26.21 -17.24 0.01
N GLN A 82 -25.10 -16.87 -0.66
CA GLN A 82 -23.86 -16.36 -0.06
C GLN A 82 -23.56 -17.01 1.30
N PRO A 83 -23.38 -18.35 1.33
CA PRO A 83 -23.19 -19.06 2.58
C PRO A 83 -22.02 -18.40 3.32
N LYS A 84 -22.31 -17.82 4.49
CA LYS A 84 -21.30 -17.19 5.34
C LYS A 84 -20.43 -18.29 5.91
N LEU A 85 -19.36 -18.61 5.20
CA LEU A 85 -18.29 -19.42 5.74
C LEU A 85 -17.66 -18.68 6.93
N ASN A 86 -17.01 -19.42 7.83
CA ASN A 86 -16.36 -18.86 9.01
C ASN A 86 -15.14 -18.02 8.59
N GLN A 87 -15.39 -16.79 8.15
CA GLN A 87 -14.38 -15.89 7.63
C GLN A 87 -13.57 -15.37 8.81
N LYS A 88 -12.36 -15.91 9.02
CA LYS A 88 -11.39 -15.31 9.92
C LYS A 88 -11.03 -13.95 9.33
N ARG A 89 -11.60 -12.88 9.89
CA ARG A 89 -11.18 -11.50 9.62
C ARG A 89 -9.85 -11.26 10.33
N THR A 90 -8.80 -11.91 9.86
CA THR A 90 -7.46 -11.45 10.19
C THR A 90 -7.30 -10.14 9.43
N VAL A 91 -7.31 -9.02 10.14
CA VAL A 91 -6.93 -7.72 9.58
C VAL A 91 -5.47 -7.89 9.16
N THR A 92 -5.25 -8.15 7.87
CA THR A 92 -3.93 -8.30 7.26
C THR A 92 -3.23 -6.96 7.05
N ALA A 93 -3.90 -5.84 7.37
CA ALA A 93 -3.17 -4.63 7.68
C ALA A 93 -2.29 -4.97 8.89
N HIS A 94 -0.97 -5.00 8.66
CA HIS A 94 0.01 -4.91 9.71
C HIS A 94 -0.33 -3.65 10.49
N ASN A 95 -1.19 -3.79 11.51
CA ASN A 95 -1.63 -2.66 12.31
C ASN A 95 -0.35 -2.16 12.98
N LYS A 96 0.10 -0.99 12.51
CA LYS A 96 1.32 -0.39 13.01
C LYS A 96 1.13 -0.18 14.52
N PRO A 97 2.16 -0.42 15.34
CA PRO A 97 2.02 -0.30 16.79
C PRO A 97 1.51 1.11 17.15
N GLN A 98 0.79 1.22 18.27
CA GLN A 98 0.30 2.50 18.76
C GLN A 98 1.49 3.47 18.92
N GLY A 99 1.41 4.62 18.24
CA GLY A 99 2.51 5.61 18.21
C GLY A 99 3.45 5.51 17.00
N HIS A 100 3.17 4.64 16.02
CA HIS A 100 3.91 4.68 14.76
C HIS A 100 3.67 5.99 14.00
N VAL A 101 4.74 6.74 13.80
CA VAL A 101 4.77 7.91 12.93
C VAL A 101 5.23 7.46 11.56
N GLU A 102 4.44 7.74 10.52
CA GLU A 102 4.84 7.41 9.15
C GLU A 102 6.00 8.29 8.70
N PRO A 103 6.99 7.74 7.97
CA PRO A 103 7.98 8.57 7.30
C PRO A 103 7.28 9.57 6.37
N ASP A 104 7.78 10.80 6.34
CA ASP A 104 7.35 11.76 5.33
C ASP A 104 7.97 11.38 3.98
N TRP A 105 7.28 10.51 3.25
CA TRP A 105 7.75 9.98 1.97
C TRP A 105 8.05 11.08 0.95
N CYS A 106 7.27 12.15 0.95
CA CYS A 106 7.45 13.27 0.03
C CYS A 106 8.73 14.04 0.35
N TYR A 107 9.00 14.27 1.64
CA TYR A 107 10.23 14.91 2.08
C TYR A 107 11.45 14.01 1.85
N ASP A 108 11.37 12.75 2.27
CA ASP A 108 12.45 11.77 2.16
C ASP A 108 12.84 11.50 0.70
N GLN A 109 11.87 11.45 -0.21
CA GLN A 109 12.14 11.28 -1.64
C GLN A 109 12.82 12.52 -2.23
N LYS A 110 12.37 13.74 -1.87
CA LYS A 110 12.95 14.99 -2.38
C LYS A 110 14.36 15.25 -1.87
N THR A 111 14.63 14.87 -0.64
CA THR A 111 15.93 15.10 0.02
C THR A 111 16.86 13.88 -0.08
N LEU A 112 16.37 12.77 -0.65
CA LEU A 112 17.06 11.48 -0.67
C LEU A 112 17.51 11.04 0.73
N SER A 113 16.62 11.21 1.73
CA SER A 113 16.80 10.77 3.11
C SER A 113 15.93 9.55 3.44
N GLY A 114 16.04 9.07 4.69
CA GLY A 114 15.22 7.97 5.19
C GLY A 114 15.34 6.71 4.33
N ALA A 115 14.21 6.23 3.81
CA ALA A 115 14.16 5.06 2.94
C ALA A 115 14.94 5.22 1.61
N TYR A 116 15.24 6.46 1.18
CA TYR A 116 15.93 6.77 -0.07
C TYR A 116 17.42 7.07 0.11
N ALA A 117 17.94 7.04 1.34
CA ALA A 117 19.32 7.40 1.64
C ALA A 117 20.36 6.51 0.94
N ASN A 118 20.06 5.21 0.81
CA ASN A 118 21.01 4.19 0.37
C ASN A 118 20.60 3.53 -0.95
N LEU A 119 19.94 4.26 -1.85
CA LEU A 119 19.56 3.72 -3.15
C LEU A 119 20.80 3.34 -3.97
N ASP A 120 20.74 2.19 -4.65
CA ASP A 120 21.73 1.79 -5.63
C ASP A 120 21.59 2.62 -6.93
N GLU A 121 22.58 2.53 -7.82
CA GLU A 121 22.55 3.30 -9.07
C GLU A 121 21.39 2.95 -10.01
N ARG A 122 20.93 1.70 -9.99
CA ARG A 122 19.80 1.25 -10.82
C ARG A 122 18.50 1.82 -10.29
N GLN A 123 18.32 1.83 -8.98
CA GLN A 123 17.20 2.40 -8.26
C GLN A 123 17.13 3.92 -8.45
N LEU A 124 18.26 4.62 -8.40
CA LEU A 124 18.32 6.04 -8.72
C LEU A 124 17.89 6.32 -10.16
N ARG A 125 18.41 5.56 -11.12
CA ARG A 125 18.01 5.70 -12.53
C ARG A 125 16.55 5.35 -12.75
N ALA A 126 16.00 4.38 -12.02
CA ALA A 126 14.56 4.05 -12.05
C ALA A 126 13.67 5.19 -11.54
N LEU A 127 14.20 6.04 -10.65
CA LEU A 127 13.56 7.27 -10.20
C LEU A 127 13.87 8.48 -11.10
N ASN A 128 14.50 8.26 -12.27
CA ASN A 128 14.98 9.31 -13.18
C ASN A 128 16.00 10.28 -12.56
N ILE A 129 16.78 9.79 -11.58
CA ILE A 129 17.86 10.53 -10.93
C ILE A 129 19.19 10.01 -11.46
N ASP A 130 20.00 10.90 -12.03
CA ASP A 130 21.35 10.58 -12.46
C ASP A 130 22.27 10.43 -11.23
N PRO A 131 22.91 9.27 -11.01
CA PRO A 131 23.80 9.05 -9.87
C PRO A 131 24.92 10.09 -9.76
N ALA A 132 25.41 10.63 -10.88
CA ALA A 132 26.46 11.66 -10.88
C ALA A 132 26.01 12.93 -10.15
N ARG A 133 24.72 13.29 -10.24
CA ARG A 133 24.18 14.52 -9.63
C ARG A 133 24.14 14.48 -8.12
N ILE A 134 24.13 13.30 -7.50
CA ILE A 134 23.99 13.15 -6.04
C ILE A 134 25.31 12.80 -5.35
N GLN A 135 26.41 12.65 -6.10
CA GLN A 135 27.72 12.30 -5.53
C GLN A 135 28.18 13.32 -4.49
N HIS A 136 27.88 14.60 -4.72
CA HIS A 136 28.19 15.69 -3.79
C HIS A 136 27.40 15.61 -2.47
N LEU A 137 26.20 15.03 -2.48
CA LEU A 137 25.39 14.80 -1.27
C LEU A 137 25.85 13.56 -0.50
N ARG A 138 26.36 12.54 -1.21
CA ARG A 138 26.83 11.29 -0.59
C ARG A 138 28.26 11.36 -0.04
N ALA A 139 29.14 12.14 -0.66
CA ALA A 139 30.53 12.30 -0.20
C ALA A 139 30.65 12.71 1.28
N PRO A 140 29.95 13.75 1.78
CA PRO A 140 30.00 14.12 3.19
C PRO A 140 29.35 13.06 4.10
N GLN A 141 28.22 12.46 3.68
CA GLN A 141 27.52 11.41 4.44
C GLN A 141 28.41 10.17 4.66
N GLN A 142 29.15 9.76 3.63
CA GLN A 142 30.04 8.60 3.66
C GLN A 142 31.32 8.87 4.46
N ALA A 143 31.82 10.12 4.44
CA ALA A 143 32.98 10.52 5.23
C ALA A 143 32.67 10.50 6.73
N VAL A 144 31.50 10.99 7.15
CA VAL A 144 31.03 10.91 8.55
C VAL A 144 30.87 9.44 8.96
N ALA A 145 30.21 8.62 8.14
CA ALA A 145 30.05 7.19 8.42
C ALA A 145 31.37 6.39 8.42
N ALA A 146 32.43 6.88 7.76
CA ALA A 146 33.77 6.28 7.81
C ALA A 146 34.56 6.71 9.07
N GLY A 147 34.40 7.96 9.51
CA GLY A 147 34.97 8.48 10.75
C GLY A 147 34.46 7.74 11.99
N ASP A 148 33.16 7.49 12.07
CA ASP A 148 32.54 6.76 13.19
C ASP A 148 33.02 5.29 13.26
N ARG A 149 33.26 4.67 12.10
CA ARG A 149 33.81 3.30 12.02
C ARG A 149 35.26 3.22 12.51
N HIS A 150 36.06 4.26 12.29
CA HIS A 150 37.44 4.32 12.77
C HIS A 150 37.52 4.56 14.29
N ALA A 151 36.61 5.38 14.85
CA ALA A 151 36.47 5.56 16.29
C ALA A 151 36.02 4.26 16.99
N THR A 152 35.14 3.48 16.36
CA THR A 152 34.65 2.20 16.89
C THR A 152 35.72 1.09 16.81
N ALA A 153 36.59 1.10 15.80
CA ALA A 153 37.69 0.13 15.66
C ALA A 153 38.85 0.36 16.63
N ALA A 154 39.14 1.62 16.98
CA ALA A 154 40.13 1.98 18.00
C ALA A 154 39.70 1.57 19.44
N GLY A 155 38.41 1.29 19.65
CA GLY A 155 37.84 0.80 20.91
C GLY A 155 37.56 -0.71 20.93
N SER A 156 38.23 -1.52 20.11
CA SER A 156 38.07 -2.98 20.16
C SER A 156 38.83 -3.57 21.36
N ALA A 157 38.17 -3.58 22.52
CA ALA A 157 38.65 -4.32 23.69
C ALA A 157 38.80 -5.81 23.34
N SER A 158 40.04 -6.32 23.34
CA SER A 158 40.29 -7.75 23.21
C SER A 158 39.73 -8.46 24.45
N VAL A 159 38.66 -9.23 24.29
CA VAL A 159 38.17 -10.12 25.36
C VAL A 159 39.18 -11.25 25.54
N ARG A 160 39.98 -11.18 26.61
CA ARG A 160 40.72 -12.34 27.14
C ARG A 160 39.77 -13.16 28.01
N LYS A 161 40.02 -14.46 28.11
CA LYS A 161 39.10 -15.53 28.58
C LYS A 161 38.67 -15.46 30.06
N ASP A 162 38.91 -14.36 30.75
CA ASP A 162 38.89 -14.27 32.20
C ASP A 162 38.14 -13.00 32.64
N GLY A 163 36.97 -12.76 32.03
CA GLY A 163 35.77 -12.15 32.64
C GLY A 163 35.85 -10.78 33.34
N ALA A 164 36.99 -10.10 33.41
CA ALA A 164 37.16 -8.86 34.15
C ALA A 164 37.38 -7.67 33.19
N VAL A 165 36.44 -6.73 33.19
CA VAL A 165 36.54 -5.46 32.46
C VAL A 165 37.09 -4.39 33.40
N HIS A 166 38.33 -3.94 33.17
CA HIS A 166 38.87 -2.73 33.79
C HIS A 166 38.73 -1.56 32.80
N VAL A 167 37.92 -0.56 33.18
CA VAL A 167 37.74 0.67 32.41
C VAL A 167 38.84 1.65 32.82
N ASN A 168 39.80 1.89 31.93
CA ASN A 168 40.83 2.90 32.16
C ASN A 168 40.25 4.28 31.83
N ARG A 169 39.89 5.03 32.87
CA ARG A 169 39.49 6.44 32.79
C ARG A 169 40.77 7.27 32.76
N ALA A 170 41.11 7.82 31.59
CA ALA A 170 42.10 8.88 31.45
C ALA A 170 41.53 9.99 30.56
N ASP A 171 41.83 11.21 30.96
CA ASP A 171 41.60 12.52 30.34
C ASP A 171 40.16 13.09 30.36
N HIS A 172 39.96 13.89 31.41
CA HIS A 172 38.96 14.95 31.51
C HIS A 172 39.47 16.16 30.73
N ASP A 173 38.64 16.69 29.82
CA ASP A 173 38.50 18.11 29.48
C ASP A 173 37.25 18.24 28.58
N VAL A 174 36.07 18.24 29.21
CA VAL A 174 34.80 18.58 28.54
C VAL A 174 34.26 19.83 29.21
N GLU A 175 34.36 20.96 28.51
CA GLU A 175 33.67 22.19 28.86
C GLU A 175 32.15 21.94 28.75
N VAL A 176 31.47 21.96 29.90
CA VAL A 176 30.01 21.86 29.97
C VAL A 176 29.44 23.23 29.60
N VAL A 177 29.07 23.40 28.33
CA VAL A 177 28.23 24.53 27.89
C VAL A 177 26.79 24.24 28.29
N GLU A 178 26.33 24.85 29.38
CA GLU A 178 24.95 24.81 29.81
C GLU A 178 24.08 25.63 28.85
N VAL A 179 23.36 24.96 27.95
CA VAL A 179 22.39 25.61 27.05
C VAL A 179 21.08 25.82 27.81
N THR A 180 20.90 27.02 28.36
CA THR A 180 19.64 27.46 28.95
C THR A 180 18.51 27.40 27.93
N PRO A 181 17.39 26.69 28.19
CA PRO A 181 16.28 26.62 27.26
C PRO A 181 15.62 27.99 27.12
N ARG A 182 15.62 28.52 25.88
CA ARG A 182 14.98 29.79 25.52
C ARG A 182 13.47 29.69 25.82
N GLY A 183 13.04 30.51 26.77
CA GLY A 183 11.66 30.52 27.29
C GLY A 183 10.61 30.67 26.19
N LYS A 184 9.51 29.94 26.37
CA LYS A 184 8.28 30.04 25.58
C LYS A 184 7.81 31.50 25.60
N HIS A 185 7.55 32.06 24.44
CA HIS A 185 6.91 33.36 24.31
C HIS A 185 5.54 33.30 25.01
N ALA A 186 5.38 34.17 26.01
CA ALA A 186 4.13 34.45 26.67
C ALA A 186 3.15 35.04 25.67
N ALA A 187 1.94 34.50 25.66
CA ALA A 187 0.77 35.16 25.09
C ALA A 187 0.39 36.32 26.02
N GLN A 188 0.36 37.53 25.46
CA GLN A 188 -0.55 38.61 25.86
C GLN A 188 -1.14 39.18 24.58
#